data_AF-A0A1Y3EML6-F1
#
_entry.id   AF-A0A1Y3EML6-F1
#
_cell.length_a   1.000
_cell.length_b   1.000
_cell.length_c   1.000
_cell.angle_alpha   90.00
_cell.angle_beta   90.00
_cell.angle_gamma   90.00
#
_symmetry.space_group_name_H-M   'P 1'
#
loop_
_entity.id
_entity.type
_entity.pdbx_description
1 polymer ?
#
loop_
_entity_poly.entity_id
_entity_poly.type
_entity_poly.pdbx_seq_one_letter_code
_entity_poly.pdbx_strand_id
1 'polypeptide(L)' 'MSGYLCPYCDHVTNVLSSHTGVQFCQQHQVDFLGQLPIEIRLSQCMEDGKNFCKLNPESNASVVFKDIWDKISRKINS' A
#
# COMPACT_ATOMS: atom_id res chain seq x y z
N MET A 1 0.80 -7.34 -2.05
CA MET A 1 1.91 -6.41 -2.34
C MET A 1 2.24 -6.55 -3.80
N SER A 2 2.29 -5.46 -4.56
CA SER A 2 2.77 -5.53 -5.93
C SER A 2 3.62 -4.33 -6.23
N GLY A 3 4.62 -4.56 -7.04
CA GLY A 3 5.43 -3.50 -7.58
C GLY A 3 6.46 -2.99 -6.59
N TYR A 4 7.50 -2.39 -7.14
CA TYR A 4 8.65 -1.87 -6.46
C TYR A 4 8.70 -0.38 -6.74
N LEU A 5 8.79 0.42 -5.68
CA LEU A 5 8.96 1.85 -5.79
C LEU A 5 10.45 2.15 -6.03
N CYS A 6 10.74 2.76 -7.17
CA CYS A 6 12.08 3.25 -7.47
C CYS A 6 12.48 4.35 -6.47
N PRO A 7 13.61 4.23 -5.76
CA PRO A 7 14.02 5.23 -4.76
C PRO A 7 14.49 6.56 -5.36
N TYR A 8 14.65 6.64 -6.68
CA TYR A 8 15.22 7.82 -7.36
C TYR A 8 14.20 8.62 -8.18
N CYS A 9 13.11 8.01 -8.62
CA CYS A 9 12.13 8.66 -9.50
C CYS A 9 10.66 8.41 -9.12
N ASP A 10 10.40 7.75 -7.98
CA ASP A 10 9.07 7.39 -7.46
C ASP A 10 8.18 6.60 -8.44
N HIS A 11 8.76 6.07 -9.52
CA HIS A 11 8.08 5.16 -10.45
C HIS A 11 7.84 3.81 -9.76
N VAL A 12 6.61 3.28 -9.89
CA VAL A 12 6.26 1.94 -9.40
C VAL A 12 6.34 0.94 -10.54
N THR A 13 7.28 0.01 -10.45
CA THR A 13 7.46 -1.06 -11.43
C THR A 13 6.83 -2.35 -10.91
N ASN A 14 5.91 -2.95 -11.66
CA ASN A 14 5.27 -4.21 -11.30
C ASN A 14 6.24 -5.41 -11.41
N VAL A 15 7.00 -5.66 -10.34
CA VAL A 15 7.94 -6.80 -10.23
C VAL A 15 7.28 -8.11 -9.82
N LEU A 16 6.03 -8.06 -9.34
CA LEU A 16 5.21 -9.21 -8.95
C LEU A 16 3.91 -9.20 -9.75
N SER A 17 3.27 -10.37 -9.87
CA SER A 17 1.97 -10.50 -10.53
C SER A 17 0.95 -9.57 -9.88
N SER A 18 0.55 -8.52 -10.60
CA SER A 18 -0.14 -7.35 -10.01
C SER A 18 -1.64 -7.57 -9.77
N HIS A 19 -2.12 -8.79 -10.03
CA HIS A 19 -3.55 -9.10 -10.17
C HIS A 19 -3.96 -10.32 -9.32
N THR A 20 -3.01 -11.07 -8.76
CA THR A 20 -3.30 -12.30 -7.99
C THR A 20 -4.13 -12.00 -6.75
N GLY A 21 -3.82 -10.92 -6.03
CA GLY A 21 -4.60 -10.49 -4.86
C GLY A 21 -6.02 -10.06 -5.21
N VAL A 22 -6.20 -9.34 -6.33
CA VAL A 22 -7.53 -8.90 -6.79
C VAL A 22 -8.37 -10.11 -7.20
N GLN A 23 -7.80 -11.02 -7.98
CA GLN A 23 -8.47 -12.26 -8.41
C GLN A 23 -8.86 -13.12 -7.21
N PHE A 24 -7.98 -13.25 -6.22
CA PHE A 24 -8.26 -13.99 -4.99
C PHE A 24 -9.46 -13.38 -4.24
N CYS A 25 -9.47 -12.06 -4.04
CA CYS A 25 -10.59 -11.36 -3.41
C CYS A 25 -11.91 -11.57 -4.15
N GLN A 26 -11.89 -11.50 -5.49
CA GLN A 26 -13.07 -11.77 -6.33
C GLN A 26 -13.57 -13.20 -6.18
N GLN A 27 -12.67 -14.19 -6.19
CA GLN A 27 -13.02 -15.62 -6.05
C GLN A 27 -13.67 -15.92 -4.69
N HIS A 28 -13.20 -15.26 -3.64
CA HIS A 28 -13.67 -15.48 -2.27
C HIS A 28 -14.76 -14.49 -1.81
N GLN A 29 -15.21 -13.60 -2.70
CA GLN A 29 -16.22 -12.58 -2.40
C GLN A 29 -15.85 -11.71 -1.19
N VAL A 30 -14.56 -11.42 -1.03
CA VAL A 30 -14.05 -10.52 0.01
C VAL A 30 -13.58 -9.22 -0.63
N ASP A 31 -13.61 -8.12 0.13
CA ASP A 31 -13.23 -6.82 -0.41
C ASP A 31 -11.72 -6.72 -0.65
N PHE A 32 -11.37 -6.20 -1.81
CA PHE A 32 -10.02 -5.78 -2.09
C PHE A 32 -9.80 -4.35 -1.56
N LEU A 33 -8.99 -4.21 -0.52
CA LEU A 33 -8.78 -2.91 0.12
C LEU A 33 -7.73 -2.05 -0.59
N GLY A 34 -6.70 -2.67 -1.18
CA GLY A 34 -5.67 -1.94 -1.90
C GLY A 34 -4.38 -2.73 -2.11
N GLN A 35 -3.43 -2.09 -2.77
CA GLN A 35 -2.15 -2.69 -3.15
C GLN A 35 -0.99 -1.80 -2.76
N LEU A 36 -0.19 -2.25 -1.79
CA LEU A 36 1.00 -1.52 -1.35
C LEU A 36 2.22 -1.90 -2.22
N PRO A 37 2.99 -0.92 -2.73
CA PRO A 37 4.28 -1.18 -3.35
C PRO A 37 5.35 -1.53 -2.32
N ILE A 38 6.41 -2.18 -2.78
CA ILE A 38 7.63 -2.39 -2.01
C ILE A 38 8.40 -1.07 -1.99
N GLU A 39 8.39 -0.41 -0.84
CA GLU A 39 9.10 0.85 -0.61
C GLU A 39 10.15 0.67 0.48
N ILE A 40 11.43 0.82 0.11
CA ILE A 40 12.56 0.60 1.02
C ILE A 40 12.52 1.57 2.21
N ARG A 41 12.12 2.82 1.96
CA ARG A 41 11.99 3.88 2.98
C ARG A 41 10.99 3.51 4.08
N LEU A 42 9.94 2.75 3.73
CA LEU A 42 8.94 2.30 4.70
C LEU A 42 9.57 1.33 5.71
N SER A 43 10.29 0.31 5.22
CA SER A 43 10.99 -0.65 6.09
C SER A 43 12.00 0.03 7.03
N GLN A 44 12.84 0.90 6.48
CA GLN A 44 13.83 1.65 7.27
C GLN A 44 13.18 2.53 8.35
N CYS A 45 12.08 3.21 8.00
CA CYS A 45 11.35 4.03 8.96
C CYS A 45 10.74 3.22 10.10
N MET A 46 10.27 1.99 9.83
CA MET A 46 9.75 1.08 10.85
C MET A 46 10.86 0.57 11.78
N GLU A 47 12.03 0.23 11.22
CA GLU A 47 13.21 -0.17 12.02
C GLU A 47 13.67 0.96 12.95
N ASP A 48 13.60 2.20 12.50
CA ASP A 48 13.88 3.40 13.29
C ASP A 48 12.80 3.73 14.35
N GLY A 49 11.68 2.99 14.39
CA GLY A 49 10.56 3.27 15.30
C GLY A 49 9.80 4.56 14.97
N LYS A 50 9.89 5.04 13.72
CA LYS A 50 9.29 6.29 13.27
C LYS A 50 7.97 6.05 12.53
N ASN A 51 7.03 7.00 12.63
CA ASN A 51 5.78 6.94 11.88
C ASN A 51 6.00 7.36 10.43
N PHE A 52 6.01 6.39 9.51
CA PHE A 52 6.26 6.61 8.09
C PHE A 52 5.24 7.55 7.44
N CYS A 53 3.95 7.34 7.67
CA CYS A 53 2.88 8.14 7.06
C CYS A 53 2.94 9.62 7.49
N LYS A 54 3.39 9.89 8.71
CA LYS A 54 3.59 11.27 9.20
C LYS A 54 4.82 11.92 8.59
N LEU A 55 5.90 11.16 8.39
CA LEU A 55 7.16 11.68 7.84
C LEU A 55 7.12 11.83 6.32
N ASN A 56 6.36 11.00 5.61
CA ASN A 56 6.32 10.95 4.15
C ASN A 56 4.87 11.00 3.62
N PRO A 57 4.08 12.03 3.94
CA PRO A 57 2.64 12.06 3.63
C PRO A 57 2.33 11.93 2.13
N GLU A 58 3.20 12.44 1.26
CA GLU A 58 3.05 12.42 -0.20
C GLU A 58 3.64 11.15 -0.86
N SER A 59 4.22 10.23 -0.08
CA SER A 59 4.74 8.97 -0.63
C SER A 59 3.61 8.07 -1.14
N ASN A 60 3.90 7.30 -2.20
CA ASN A 60 2.96 6.34 -2.77
C ASN A 60 2.40 5.38 -1.72
N ALA A 61 3.24 4.86 -0.80
CA ALA A 61 2.76 4.00 0.28
C ALA A 61 1.80 4.72 1.23
N SER A 62 2.09 5.97 1.61
CA SER A 62 1.22 6.74 2.54
C SER A 62 -0.13 7.07 1.93
N VAL A 63 -0.16 7.44 0.65
CA VAL A 63 -1.41 7.67 -0.10
C VAL A 63 -2.25 6.39 -0.15
N VAL A 64 -1.64 5.25 -0.46
CA VAL A 64 -2.33 3.95 -0.49
C VAL A 64 -2.84 3.55 0.90
N PHE A 65 -2.04 3.74 1.95
CA PHE A 65 -2.48 3.46 3.33
C PHE A 65 -3.70 4.29 3.72
N LYS A 66 -3.71 5.57 3.34
CA LYS A 66 -4.86 6.45 3.59
C LYS A 66 -6.11 5.97 2.87
N ASP A 67 -6.01 5.59 1.60
CA ASP A 67 -7.14 5.04 0.85
C ASP A 67 -7.69 3.73 1.46
N ILE A 68 -6.79 2.82 1.88
CA ILE A 68 -7.17 1.60 2.60
C ILE A 68 -7.90 1.94 3.90
N TRP A 69 -7.37 2.88 4.68
CA TRP A 69 -7.98 3.34 5.92
C TRP A 69 -9.37 3.94 5.68
N ASP A 70 -9.54 4.75 4.65
CA ASP A 70 -10.83 5.35 4.31
C ASP A 70 -11.86 4.29 3.91
N LYS A 71 -11.46 3.24 3.18
CA LYS A 71 -12.33 2.10 2.86
C LYS A 71 -12.77 1.33 4.09
N ILE A 72 -11.83 1.06 5.01
CA ILE A 72 -12.13 0.36 6.28
C ILE A 72 -13.05 1.23 7.15
N SER A 73 -12.73 2.51 7.30
CA SER A 73 -13.48 3.46 8.13
C SER A 73 -14.93 3.62 7.65
N ARG A 74 -15.16 3.64 6.33
CA ARG A 74 -16.52 3.65 5.77
C ARG A 74 -17.31 2.39 6.14
N LYS A 75 -16.67 1.22 6.18
CA LYS A 75 -17.31 -0.06 6.55
C LYS A 75 -17.58 -0.22 8.04
N ILE A 76 -16.73 0.36 8.89
CA ILE A 76 -16.92 0.31 10.34
C ILE A 76 -18.03 1.27 10.78
N ASN A 77 -18.13 2.43 10.13
CA ASN A 77 -19.11 3.46 10.46
C ASN A 77 -20.43 3.35 9.68
N SER A 78 -20.60 2.31 8.84
CA SER A 78 -21.84 1.96 8.14
C SER A 78 -22.64 0.93 8.92
#